data_AF-A0A4Z1IBV7-F1
#
_entry.id   AF-A0A4Z1IBV7-F1
#
_cell.length_a   1.000
_cell.length_b   1.000
_cell.length_c   1.000
_cell.angle_alpha   90.00
_cell.angle_beta   90.00
_cell.angle_gamma   90.00
#
_symmetry.space_group_name_H-M   'P 1'
#
loop_
_entity.id
_entity.type
_entity.pdbx_description
1 polymer ?
#
loop_
_entity_poly.entity_id
_entity_poly.type
_entity_poly.pdbx_seq_one_letter_code
_entity_poly.pdbx_strand_id
1 'polypeptide(L)'
;MPPTIDAEAHTESDVIAQDIASEAEKVGLHRWKSVTTYPGPYTLCRSSSPNYVSPAGDPSQFIDAKGIAFLQKHNIGHVICLNSDEPSCLKIEAELTNANPRIIYTHLPVTDYSPPSLDQMETAYQEYLKAKVPTLVHCGEHAGVQEVATVGWDWE
;
A
#
# COMPACT_ATOMS: atom_id res chain seq x y z
N MET A 1 -25.34 34.06 -5.26
CA MET A 1 -25.02 32.79 -5.93
C MET A 1 -23.59 32.44 -5.56
N PRO A 2 -23.32 31.42 -4.74
CA PRO A 2 -21.96 30.93 -4.57
C PRO A 2 -21.58 30.06 -5.79
N PRO A 3 -20.30 30.00 -6.16
CA PRO A 3 -19.88 29.32 -7.38
C PRO A 3 -19.74 27.82 -7.17
N THR A 4 -20.11 27.09 -8.22
CA THR A 4 -20.02 25.63 -8.42
C THR A 4 -18.55 25.18 -8.52
N ILE A 5 -17.78 25.25 -7.43
CA ILE A 5 -16.35 24.87 -7.45
C ILE A 5 -16.16 23.40 -7.02
N ASP A 6 -17.03 22.89 -6.14
CA ASP A 6 -16.82 21.58 -5.51
C ASP A 6 -17.05 20.40 -6.48
N ALA A 7 -17.96 20.53 -7.45
CA ALA A 7 -18.32 19.42 -8.33
C ALA A 7 -17.20 19.06 -9.35
N GLU A 8 -16.46 20.04 -9.85
CA GLU A 8 -15.40 19.82 -10.83
C GLU A 8 -14.14 19.23 -10.18
N ALA A 9 -13.78 19.72 -8.98
CA ALA A 9 -12.62 19.23 -8.23
C ALA A 9 -12.77 17.77 -7.74
N HIS A 10 -13.99 17.37 -7.35
CA HIS A 10 -14.28 15.98 -7.01
C HIS A 10 -14.17 15.07 -8.22
N THR A 11 -14.69 15.50 -9.37
CA THR A 11 -14.65 14.71 -10.60
C THR A 11 -13.22 14.51 -11.11
N GLU A 12 -12.36 15.53 -11.03
CA GLU A 12 -10.96 15.43 -11.46
C GLU A 12 -10.13 14.53 -10.53
N SER A 13 -10.36 14.63 -9.22
CA SER A 13 -9.70 13.78 -8.22
C SER A 13 -10.05 12.30 -8.38
N ASP A 14 -11.32 12.00 -8.66
CA ASP A 14 -11.78 10.63 -8.88
C ASP A 14 -11.20 10.03 -10.17
N VAL A 15 -11.09 10.82 -11.23
CA VAL A 15 -10.48 10.39 -12.50
C VAL A 15 -8.99 10.09 -12.32
N ILE A 16 -8.25 10.94 -11.60
CA ILE A 16 -6.83 10.71 -11.30
C ILE A 16 -6.64 9.45 -10.46
N ALA A 17 -7.47 9.26 -9.41
CA ALA A 17 -7.41 8.07 -8.57
C ALA A 17 -7.67 6.78 -9.38
N GLN A 18 -8.61 6.84 -10.32
CA GLN A 18 -8.94 5.71 -11.18
C GLN A 18 -7.86 5.41 -12.23
N ASP A 19 -7.18 6.43 -12.74
CA ASP A 19 -6.04 6.26 -13.64
C ASP A 19 -4.85 5.59 -12.93
N ILE A 20 -4.51 6.05 -11.72
CA ILE A 20 -3.45 5.44 -10.91
C ILE A 20 -3.78 3.98 -10.58
N ALA A 21 -5.03 3.68 -10.21
CA ALA A 21 -5.44 2.30 -9.94
C ALA A 21 -5.29 1.40 -11.18
N SER A 22 -5.65 1.91 -12.35
CA SER A 22 -5.49 1.19 -13.63
C SER A 22 -4.03 0.98 -14.01
N GLU A 23 -3.14 1.92 -13.69
CA GLU A 23 -1.70 1.75 -13.83
C GLU A 23 -1.13 0.73 -12.84
N ALA A 24 -1.57 0.78 -11.58
CA ALA A 24 -1.16 -0.15 -10.52
C ALA A 24 -1.49 -1.61 -10.90
N GLU A 25 -2.68 -1.84 -11.47
CA GLU A 25 -3.08 -3.17 -11.94
C GLU A 25 -2.15 -3.72 -13.04
N LYS A 26 -1.65 -2.87 -13.94
CA LYS A 26 -0.73 -3.27 -15.02
C LYS A 26 0.63 -3.73 -14.50
N VAL A 27 0.99 -3.35 -13.27
CA VAL A 27 2.24 -3.74 -12.60
C VAL A 27 2.01 -4.73 -11.46
N GLY A 28 0.82 -5.33 -11.39
CA GLY A 28 0.50 -6.39 -10.41
C GLY A 28 0.13 -5.89 -9.02
N LEU A 29 -0.14 -4.59 -8.85
CA LEU A 29 -0.64 -4.00 -7.60
C LEU A 29 -2.17 -3.83 -7.70
N HIS A 30 -2.90 -4.92 -7.45
CA HIS A 30 -4.35 -4.91 -7.56
C HIS A 30 -5.02 -4.19 -6.40
N ARG A 31 -6.28 -3.75 -6.60
CA ARG A 31 -7.10 -3.07 -5.58
C ARG A 31 -6.42 -1.84 -4.98
N TRP A 32 -5.63 -1.15 -5.78
CA TRP A 32 -4.96 0.08 -5.37
C TRP A 32 -5.99 1.12 -4.93
N LYS A 33 -5.76 1.74 -3.76
CA LYS A 33 -6.60 2.84 -3.27
C LYS A 33 -5.79 3.79 -2.38
N SER A 34 -5.99 5.09 -2.57
CA SER A 34 -5.53 6.10 -1.60
C SER A 34 -6.44 6.11 -0.38
N VAL A 35 -5.86 6.14 0.82
CA VAL A 35 -6.59 6.34 2.07
C VAL A 35 -6.92 7.84 2.16
N THR A 36 -8.20 8.17 2.32
CA THR A 36 -8.69 9.55 2.36
C THR A 36 -9.31 9.92 3.70
N THR A 37 -9.78 8.93 4.46
CA THR A 37 -10.28 9.10 5.82
C THR A 37 -9.10 8.94 6.78
N TYR A 38 -8.81 9.99 7.55
CA TYR A 38 -7.69 10.07 8.51
C TYR A 38 -6.33 9.57 7.97
N PRO A 39 -5.84 10.08 6.83
CA PRO A 39 -4.65 9.54 6.16
C PRO A 39 -3.32 9.84 6.89
N GLY A 40 -3.34 10.56 8.01
CA GLY A 40 -2.15 11.10 8.66
C GLY A 40 -1.50 12.24 7.87
N PRO A 41 -0.28 12.68 8.27
CA PRO A 41 0.43 13.81 7.64
C PRO A 41 1.07 13.52 6.28
N TYR A 42 1.14 12.26 5.86
CA TYR A 42 1.75 11.79 4.61
C TYR A 42 0.78 10.92 3.81
N THR A 43 0.91 10.88 2.48
CA THR A 43 0.05 10.04 1.64
C THR A 43 0.13 8.57 2.06
N LEU A 44 -1.02 7.95 2.27
CA LEU A 44 -1.14 6.53 2.56
C LEU A 44 -1.95 5.85 1.46
N CYS A 45 -1.40 4.78 0.89
CA CYS A 45 -2.02 3.97 -0.15
C CYS A 45 -2.12 2.52 0.34
N ARG A 46 -3.08 1.77 -0.23
CA ARG A 46 -3.17 0.33 -0.02
C ARG A 46 -3.29 -0.43 -1.35
N SER A 47 -2.79 -1.66 -1.38
CA SER A 47 -2.98 -2.59 -2.50
C SER A 47 -2.92 -4.05 -2.05
N SER A 48 -3.22 -4.98 -2.95
CA SER A 48 -2.79 -6.37 -2.82
C SER A 48 -1.26 -6.46 -2.84
N SER A 49 -0.73 -7.60 -2.40
CA SER A 49 0.68 -7.90 -2.62
C SER A 49 1.04 -7.97 -4.10
N PRO A 50 2.25 -7.54 -4.48
CA PRO A 50 2.66 -7.42 -5.88
C PRO A 50 2.63 -8.78 -6.60
N ASN A 51 2.02 -8.80 -7.79
CA ASN A 51 1.94 -9.95 -8.68
C ASN A 51 1.36 -11.22 -8.01
N TYR A 52 0.52 -11.07 -6.99
CA TYR A 52 -0.20 -12.20 -6.40
C TYR A 52 -1.12 -12.85 -7.44
N VAL A 53 -1.01 -14.17 -7.60
CA VAL A 53 -1.85 -14.95 -8.52
C VAL A 53 -2.48 -16.13 -7.79
N SER A 54 -3.81 -16.26 -7.88
CA SER A 54 -4.54 -17.47 -7.48
C SER A 54 -4.56 -18.47 -8.65
N PRO A 55 -4.28 -19.79 -8.44
CA PRO A 55 -4.17 -20.49 -7.15
C PRO A 55 -2.74 -20.60 -6.60
N ALA A 56 -1.73 -20.03 -7.26
CA ALA A 56 -0.33 -20.13 -6.81
C ALA A 56 -0.10 -19.53 -5.41
N GLY A 57 -0.95 -18.58 -4.99
CA GLY A 57 -1.01 -18.08 -3.63
C GLY A 57 0.20 -17.22 -3.25
N ASP A 58 0.54 -17.18 -1.96
CA ASP A 58 1.61 -16.29 -1.48
C ASP A 58 2.98 -16.48 -2.13
N PRO A 59 3.41 -17.70 -2.50
CA PRO A 59 4.67 -17.91 -3.21
C PRO A 59 4.76 -17.26 -4.60
N SER A 60 3.63 -16.83 -5.17
CA SER A 60 3.61 -16.11 -6.45
C SER A 60 3.98 -14.65 -6.33
N GLN A 61 4.05 -14.10 -5.10
CA GLN A 61 4.29 -12.68 -4.89
C GLN A 61 5.73 -12.32 -5.23
N PHE A 62 5.89 -11.29 -6.07
CA PHE A 62 7.18 -10.68 -6.36
C PHE A 62 6.95 -9.27 -6.87
N ILE A 63 7.91 -8.37 -6.67
CA ILE A 63 7.93 -7.07 -7.32
C ILE A 63 8.99 -7.08 -8.41
N ASP A 64 8.66 -6.56 -9.59
CA ASP A 64 9.59 -6.41 -10.70
C ASP A 64 10.01 -4.95 -10.90
N ALA A 65 10.88 -4.70 -11.87
CA ALA A 65 11.35 -3.36 -12.19
C ALA A 65 10.21 -2.40 -12.60
N LYS A 66 9.11 -2.90 -13.17
CA LYS A 66 7.96 -2.06 -13.54
C LYS A 66 7.17 -1.65 -12.30
N GLY A 67 6.98 -2.58 -11.36
CA GLY A 67 6.40 -2.28 -10.05
C GLY A 67 7.22 -1.24 -9.29
N ILE A 68 8.54 -1.39 -9.22
CA ILE A 68 9.43 -0.40 -8.59
C ILE A 68 9.33 0.96 -9.28
N ALA A 69 9.39 0.99 -10.62
CA ALA A 69 9.28 2.23 -11.38
C ALA A 69 7.93 2.93 -11.15
N PHE A 70 6.84 2.16 -11.03
CA PHE A 70 5.53 2.69 -10.67
C PHE A 70 5.53 3.31 -9.27
N LEU A 71 6.06 2.62 -8.26
CA LEU A 71 6.17 3.16 -6.90
C LEU A 71 6.96 4.48 -6.89
N GLN A 72 8.09 4.53 -7.57
CA GLN A 72 8.92 5.73 -7.68
C GLN A 72 8.23 6.86 -8.44
N LYS A 73 7.54 6.56 -9.56
CA LYS A 73 6.75 7.54 -10.33
C LYS A 73 5.70 8.22 -9.44
N HIS A 74 5.11 7.48 -8.51
CA HIS A 74 4.09 7.99 -7.58
C HIS A 74 4.67 8.40 -6.22
N ASN A 75 5.99 8.57 -6.12
CA ASN A 75 6.72 9.01 -4.92
C ASN A 75 6.53 8.11 -3.69
N ILE A 76 6.14 6.84 -3.87
CA ILE A 76 6.10 5.86 -2.78
C ILE A 76 7.53 5.53 -2.38
N GLY A 77 7.92 6.02 -1.20
CA GLY A 77 9.25 5.82 -0.63
C GLY A 77 9.28 4.80 0.50
N HIS A 78 8.12 4.28 0.91
CA HIS A 78 7.99 3.33 2.01
C HIS A 78 6.89 2.31 1.72
N VAL A 79 7.16 1.05 2.06
CA VAL A 79 6.25 -0.08 1.90
C VAL A 79 6.13 -0.80 3.24
N ILE A 80 4.91 -0.98 3.74
CA ILE A 80 4.58 -1.82 4.89
C ILE A 80 3.93 -3.10 4.37
N CYS A 81 4.56 -4.23 4.62
CA CYS A 81 4.07 -5.55 4.23
C CYS A 81 3.43 -6.25 5.43
N LEU A 82 2.17 -6.65 5.29
CA LEU A 82 1.43 -7.38 6.31
C LEU A 82 1.42 -8.91 6.10
N ASN A 83 2.08 -9.42 5.06
CA ASN A 83 2.05 -10.84 4.73
C ASN A 83 2.97 -11.69 5.60
N SER A 84 2.56 -12.94 5.85
CA SER A 84 3.35 -13.90 6.61
C SER A 84 4.30 -14.77 5.79
N ASP A 85 4.19 -14.81 4.45
CA ASP A 85 5.12 -15.60 3.61
C ASP A 85 6.50 -14.96 3.55
N GLU A 86 7.38 -15.39 4.46
CA GLU A 86 8.72 -14.86 4.63
C GLU A 86 9.59 -14.96 3.35
N PRO A 87 9.61 -16.07 2.59
CA PRO A 87 10.43 -16.16 1.37
C PRO A 87 10.09 -15.11 0.32
N SER A 88 8.81 -14.80 0.11
CA SER A 88 8.40 -13.77 -0.86
C SER A 88 8.61 -12.36 -0.32
N CYS A 89 8.36 -12.16 0.97
CA CYS A 89 8.62 -10.88 1.65
C CYS A 89 10.11 -10.49 1.56
N LEU A 90 11.03 -11.43 1.80
CA LEU A 90 12.47 -11.18 1.71
C LEU A 90 12.93 -10.84 0.28
N LYS A 91 12.34 -11.47 -0.74
CA LYS A 91 12.63 -11.12 -2.13
C LYS A 91 12.16 -9.71 -2.46
N ILE A 92 10.93 -9.37 -2.08
CA ILE A 92 10.37 -8.02 -2.28
C ILE A 92 11.22 -6.97 -1.55
N GLU A 93 11.59 -7.23 -0.29
CA GLU A 93 12.47 -6.36 0.49
C GLU A 93 13.80 -6.09 -0.21
N ALA A 94 14.44 -7.14 -0.73
CA ALA A 94 15.73 -7.03 -1.41
C ALA A 94 15.62 -6.15 -2.67
N GLU A 95 14.60 -6.37 -3.50
CA GLU A 95 14.36 -5.57 -4.71
C GLU A 95 14.08 -4.09 -4.39
N LEU A 96 13.26 -3.81 -3.37
CA LEU A 96 12.96 -2.44 -2.93
C LEU A 96 14.16 -1.74 -2.29
N THR A 97 14.95 -2.48 -1.50
CA THR A 97 16.17 -1.98 -0.85
C THR A 97 17.26 -1.65 -1.86
N ASN A 98 17.35 -2.41 -2.95
CA ASN A 98 18.34 -2.23 -4.01
C ASN A 98 17.91 -1.20 -5.06
N ALA A 99 16.67 -0.73 -5.04
CA ALA A 99 16.16 0.30 -5.94
C ALA A 99 16.90 1.64 -5.75
N ASN A 100 16.89 2.48 -6.80
CA ASN A 100 17.43 3.84 -6.75
C ASN A 100 16.39 4.84 -7.30
N PRO A 101 15.81 5.74 -6.46
CA PRO A 101 16.01 5.83 -5.02
C PRO A 101 15.52 4.58 -4.28
N ARG A 102 16.15 4.31 -3.13
CA ARG A 102 15.79 3.21 -2.23
C ARG A 102 14.38 3.39 -1.69
N ILE A 103 13.61 2.30 -1.65
CA ILE A 103 12.31 2.26 -1.00
C ILE A 103 12.47 1.54 0.35
N ILE A 104 12.01 2.19 1.42
CA ILE A 104 12.02 1.61 2.78
C ILE A 104 11.01 0.47 2.81
N TYR A 105 11.37 -0.65 3.42
CA TYR A 105 10.48 -1.79 3.58
C TYR A 105 10.36 -2.17 5.05
N THR A 106 9.13 -2.31 5.53
CA THR A 106 8.79 -2.68 6.90
C THR A 106 7.93 -3.93 6.85
N HIS A 107 8.46 -5.05 7.34
CA HIS A 107 7.72 -6.32 7.40
C HIS A 107 7.05 -6.48 8.76
N LEU A 108 5.72 -6.50 8.79
CA LEU A 108 4.89 -6.70 9.98
C LEU A 108 3.93 -7.88 9.73
N PRO A 109 4.42 -9.13 9.82
CA PRO A 109 3.64 -10.29 9.42
C PRO A 109 2.38 -10.43 10.29
N VAL A 110 1.22 -10.35 9.65
CA VAL A 110 -0.09 -10.63 10.25
C VAL A 110 -0.46 -12.06 9.92
N THR A 111 -1.04 -12.78 10.88
CA THR A 111 -1.54 -14.14 10.64
C THR A 111 -2.66 -14.08 9.60
N ASP A 112 -2.59 -14.97 8.60
CA ASP A 112 -3.63 -15.05 7.58
C ASP A 112 -5.03 -15.16 8.19
N TYR A 113 -5.98 -14.50 7.55
CA TYR A 113 -7.39 -14.43 7.98
C TYR A 113 -7.62 -13.85 9.37
N SER A 114 -6.60 -13.19 9.95
CA SER A 114 -6.69 -12.51 11.23
C SER A 114 -6.42 -11.01 11.06
N PRO A 115 -7.06 -10.14 11.85
CA PRO A 115 -6.68 -8.74 11.90
C PRO A 115 -5.28 -8.58 12.55
N PRO A 116 -4.55 -7.49 12.26
CA PRO A 116 -3.35 -7.14 13.01
C PRO A 116 -3.68 -6.94 14.49
N SER A 117 -2.72 -7.23 15.37
CA SER A 117 -2.82 -6.86 16.78
C SER A 117 -2.70 -5.35 16.98
N LEU A 118 -3.10 -4.84 18.14
CA LEU A 118 -2.92 -3.42 18.50
C LEU A 118 -1.45 -3.01 18.44
N ASP A 119 -0.54 -3.85 18.94
CA ASP A 119 0.90 -3.57 18.90
C ASP A 119 1.44 -3.50 17.46
N GLN A 120 0.90 -4.32 16.56
CA GLN A 120 1.26 -4.28 15.13
C GLN A 120 0.75 -3.03 14.45
N MET A 121 -0.48 -2.59 14.77
CA MET A 121 -1.02 -1.33 14.26
C MET A 121 -0.22 -0.12 14.76
N GLU A 122 0.11 -0.09 16.06
CA GLU A 122 0.96 0.94 16.64
C GLU A 122 2.33 0.97 15.97
N THR A 123 2.96 -0.19 15.78
CA THR A 123 4.26 -0.29 15.11
C THR A 123 4.19 0.20 13.67
N ALA A 124 3.14 -0.17 12.92
CA ALA A 124 2.92 0.30 11.56
C ALA A 124 2.76 1.82 11.51
N TYR A 125 2.03 2.41 12.46
CA TYR A 125 1.86 3.86 12.57
C TYR A 125 3.17 4.58 12.84
N GLN A 126 3.97 4.09 13.78
CA GLN A 126 5.26 4.70 14.10
C GLN A 126 6.24 4.63 12.93
N GLU A 127 6.31 3.51 12.20
CA GLU A 127 7.19 3.41 11.02
C GLU A 127 6.69 4.30 9.87
N TYR A 128 5.36 4.44 9.68
CA TYR A 128 4.79 5.40 8.74
C TYR A 128 5.17 6.85 9.08
N LEU A 129 5.03 7.27 10.35
CA LEU A 129 5.39 8.62 10.79
C LEU A 129 6.90 8.89 10.66
N LYS A 130 7.73 7.88 10.90
CA LYS A 130 9.18 7.96 10.81
C LYS A 130 9.69 8.04 9.37
N ALA A 131 9.01 7.38 8.43
CA ALA A 131 9.38 7.37 7.03
C ALA A 131 9.24 8.76 6.37
N LYS A 132 8.23 9.55 6.77
CA LYS A 132 7.97 10.91 6.28
C LYS A 132 7.82 11.03 4.77
N VAL A 133 7.37 9.96 4.12
CA VAL A 133 7.19 9.85 2.68
C VAL A 133 5.90 9.09 2.39
N PRO A 134 5.32 9.23 1.17
CA PRO A 134 4.19 8.42 0.76
C PRO A 134 4.45 6.92 0.99
N THR A 135 3.51 6.28 1.67
CA THR A 135 3.63 4.90 2.13
C THR A 135 2.56 4.03 1.47
N LEU A 136 2.96 2.86 0.98
CA LEU A 136 2.07 1.80 0.54
C LEU A 136 1.96 0.72 1.62
N VAL A 137 0.75 0.37 2.03
CA VAL A 137 0.48 -0.84 2.81
C VAL A 137 0.00 -1.93 1.86
N HIS A 138 0.62 -3.10 1.87
CA HIS A 138 0.12 -4.24 1.10
C HIS A 138 -0.07 -5.49 1.96
N CYS A 139 -1.06 -6.27 1.55
CA CYS A 139 -1.45 -7.53 2.16
C CYS A 139 -1.94 -8.47 1.04
N GLY A 140 -1.97 -9.78 1.30
CA GLY A 140 -2.57 -10.79 0.44
C GLY A 140 -4.01 -10.47 0.08
N GLU A 141 -4.60 -11.22 -0.85
CA GLU A 141 -5.86 -10.89 -1.53
C GLU A 141 -7.11 -10.79 -0.63
N HIS A 142 -6.98 -11.04 0.67
CA HIS A 142 -8.06 -10.98 1.65
C HIS A 142 -8.36 -9.54 2.09
N ALA A 143 -9.48 -9.01 1.57
CA ALA A 143 -9.90 -7.62 1.73
C ALA A 143 -10.05 -7.15 3.20
N GLY A 144 -10.35 -8.05 4.15
CA GLY A 144 -10.64 -7.68 5.54
C GLY A 144 -9.43 -7.16 6.32
N VAL A 145 -8.22 -7.65 6.05
CA VAL A 145 -6.99 -7.22 6.75
C VAL A 145 -6.58 -5.82 6.31
N GLN A 146 -6.75 -5.49 5.02
CA GLN A 146 -6.44 -4.17 4.49
C GLN A 146 -7.40 -3.09 5.03
N GLU A 147 -8.68 -3.43 5.16
CA GLU A 147 -9.69 -2.51 5.68
C GLU A 147 -9.47 -2.24 7.17
N VAL A 148 -9.28 -3.27 8.00
CA VAL A 148 -8.96 -3.08 9.43
C VAL A 148 -7.62 -2.41 9.63
N ALA A 149 -6.62 -2.74 8.80
CA ALA A 149 -5.34 -2.05 8.85
C ALA A 149 -5.55 -0.57 8.60
N THR A 150 -6.28 -0.12 7.55
CA THR A 150 -6.46 1.32 7.26
C THR A 150 -7.54 2.04 8.09
N VAL A 151 -8.52 1.34 8.64
CA VAL A 151 -9.56 1.87 9.55
C VAL A 151 -9.06 1.90 11.00
N GLY A 152 -8.09 1.06 11.36
CA GLY A 152 -7.42 1.08 12.66
C GLY A 152 -6.57 2.32 12.94
N TRP A 153 -6.46 3.25 11.97
CA TRP A 153 -5.84 4.57 12.12
C TRP A 153 -6.86 5.62 12.61
N ASP A 154 -8.10 5.22 12.94
CA ASP A 154 -9.19 6.04 13.49
C ASP A 154 -9.03 6.36 15.01
N TRP A 155 -7.81 6.38 15.56
CA TRP A 155 -7.59 6.75 16.96
C TRP A 155 -7.01 8.16 17.10
N GLU A 156 -7.91 9.04 17.54
CA GLU A 156 -7.82 10.48 17.91
C GLU A 156 -8.18 11.53 16.84
#